data_AF-A0A8S3BGI9-F1
#
_entry.id   AF-A0A8S3BGI9-F1
#
_cell.length_a   1.000
_cell.length_b   1.000
_cell.length_c   1.000
_cell.angle_alpha   90.00
_cell.angle_beta   90.00
_cell.angle_gamma   90.00
#
_symmetry.space_group_name_H-M   'P 1'
#
loop_
_entity.id
_entity.type
_entity.pdbx_description
1 polymer ?
#
loop_
_entity_poly.entity_id
_entity_poly.type
_entity_poly.pdbx_seq_one_letter_code
_entity_poly.pdbx_strand_id
1 'polypeptide(L)' 'MLQAVVKCSRKRFQITQQGDPVEFLAWFLNSLHLTLNGTKKSNSSIVYKAF' A
#
# COMPACT_ATOMS: atom_id res chain seq x y z
N MET A 1 -10.52 -7.99 -0.65
CA MET A 1 -9.38 -7.13 -0.25
C MET A 1 -8.05 -7.87 -0.28
N LEU A 2 -7.86 -8.96 0.47
CA LEU A 2 -6.57 -9.67 0.57
C LEU A 2 -6.05 -10.24 -0.77
N GLN A 3 -6.91 -10.82 -1.59
CA GLN A 3 -6.54 -11.31 -2.94
C GLN A 3 -5.95 -10.20 -3.85
N ALA A 4 -6.47 -8.97 -3.74
CA ALA A 4 -5.97 -7.83 -4.49
C ALA A 4 -4.58 -7.41 -4.00
N VAL A 5 -4.36 -7.44 -2.68
CA VAL A 5 -3.04 -7.22 -2.07
C VAL A 5 -2.02 -8.22 -2.61
N VAL A 6 -2.33 -9.52 -2.61
CA VAL A 6 -1.44 -10.56 -3.16
C VAL A 6 -1.07 -10.27 -4.62
N LYS A 7 -2.06 -9.87 -5.44
CA LYS A 7 -1.85 -9.56 -6.86
C LYS A 7 -1.01 -8.30 -7.06
N CYS A 8 -1.36 -7.20 -6.41
CA CYS A 8 -0.68 -5.91 -6.52
C CYS A 8 0.74 -5.95 -5.96
N SER A 9 0.97 -6.75 -4.91
CA SER A 9 2.30 -6.93 -4.31
C SER A 9 3.15 -7.99 -5.01
N ARG A 10 2.69 -8.55 -6.14
CA ARG A 10 3.38 -9.64 -6.86
C ARG A 10 3.73 -10.82 -5.94
N LYS A 11 2.78 -11.26 -5.11
CA LYS A 11 2.91 -12.33 -4.11
C LYS A 11 3.88 -12.06 -2.95
N ARG A 12 4.37 -10.83 -2.76
CA ARG A 12 5.15 -10.43 -1.57
C ARG A 12 4.36 -10.61 -0.27
N PHE A 13 3.10 -10.19 -0.21
CA PHE A 13 2.23 -10.37 0.96
C PHE A 13 1.21 -11.46 0.67
N GLN A 14 1.45 -12.67 1.19
CA GLN A 14 0.57 -13.83 1.00
C GLN A 14 -0.39 -13.98 2.19
N ILE A 15 -1.55 -14.58 1.95
CA ILE A 15 -2.55 -14.83 3.00
C ILE A 15 -2.10 -15.99 3.91
N THR A 16 -1.35 -16.93 3.34
CA THR A 16 -0.92 -18.18 4.00
C THR A 16 0.39 -18.03 4.77
N GLN A 17 1.10 -16.91 4.63
CA GLN A 17 2.37 -16.65 5.30
C GLN A 17 2.29 -15.35 6.08
N GLN A 18 2.74 -15.41 7.34
CA GLN A 18 2.79 -14.24 8.20
C GLN A 18 3.99 -13.38 7.77
N GLY A 19 3.72 -12.13 7.39
CA GLY A 19 4.73 -11.14 7.04
C GLY A 19 4.89 -10.07 8.11
N ASP A 20 5.89 -9.19 7.93
CA ASP A 20 6.09 -8.05 8.81
C ASP A 20 4.97 -7.00 8.60
N PRO A 21 4.23 -6.62 9.66
CA PRO A 21 3.11 -5.69 9.54
C PRO A 21 3.54 -4.25 9.22
N VAL A 22 4.74 -3.82 9.64
CA VAL A 22 5.28 -2.50 9.36
C VAL A 22 5.69 -2.40 7.89
N GLU A 23 6.34 -3.44 7.38
CA GLU A 23 6.69 -3.55 5.96
C GLU A 23 5.43 -3.55 5.09
N PHE A 24 4.40 -4.29 5.49
CA PHE A 24 3.11 -4.29 4.80
C PHE A 24 2.48 -2.89 4.77
N LEU A 25 2.43 -2.20 5.92
CA LEU A 25 1.80 -0.89 6.02
C LEU A 25 2.53 0.15 5.16
N ALA A 26 3.87 0.18 5.20
CA ALA A 26 4.68 1.07 4.39
C ALA A 26 4.43 0.85 2.89
N TRP A 27 4.40 -0.41 2.45
CA TRP A 27 4.08 -0.73 1.06
C TRP A 27 2.64 -0.37 0.69
N PHE A 28 1.68 -0.65 1.58
CA PHE A 28 0.26 -0.47 1.32
C PHE A 28 -0.09 1.00 1.16
N LEU A 29 0.38 1.86 2.07
CA LEU A 29 0.14 3.31 2.01
C LEU A 29 0.80 3.93 0.76
N ASN A 30 2.03 3.52 0.42
CA ASN A 30 2.68 4.01 -0.79
C ASN A 30 1.97 3.54 -2.06
N SER A 31 1.56 2.27 -2.13
CA SER A 31 0.82 1.74 -3.28
C SER A 31 -0.54 2.43 -3.44
N LEU A 32 -1.23 2.72 -2.34
CA LEU A 32 -2.50 3.43 -2.35
C LEU A 32 -2.31 4.89 -2.75
N HIS A 33 -1.26 5.56 -2.26
CA HIS A 33 -0.87 6.90 -2.69
C HIS A 33 -0.68 6.97 -4.21
N LEU A 34 0.12 6.06 -4.79
CA LEU A 34 0.40 6.02 -6.22
C LEU A 34 -0.84 5.69 -7.06
N THR A 35 -1.67 4.74 -6.63
CA THR A 35 -2.87 4.32 -7.36
C THR A 35 -3.94 5.43 -7.40
N LEU A 36 -3.96 6.30 -6.40
CA LEU A 36 -4.83 7.49 -6.35
C LEU A 36 -4.22 8.71 -7.06
N ASN A 37 -3.26 8.50 -7.96
CA ASN A 37 -2.53 9.56 -8.66
C ASN A 37 -1.82 10.55 -7.72
N GLY A 38 -1.41 10.08 -6.54
CA GLY A 38 -0.57 10.82 -5.62
C GLY A 38 0.75 11.21 -6.28
N THR A 39 1.21 12.41 -5.95
CA THR A 39 2.50 12.94 -6.41
C THR A 39 3.36 13.30 -5.21
N LYS A 40 4.63 13.64 -5.45
CA LYS A 40 5.53 14.12 -4.39
C LYS A 40 5.10 15.46 -3.75
N LYS A 41 4.07 16.12 -4.30
CA LYS A 41 3.50 17.35 -3.73
C LYS A 41 2.72 17.02 -2.45
N SER A 42 2.78 17.92 -1.48
CA SER A 42 1.94 17.82 -0.29
C SER A 42 0.45 17.83 -0.67
N ASN A 43 -0.36 17.09 0.08
CA ASN A 43 -1.82 16.99 -0.11
C ASN A 43 -2.27 16.41 -1.46
N SER A 44 -1.37 15.77 -2.21
CA SER A 44 -1.65 15.21 -3.55
C SER A 44 -2.56 13.99 -3.54
N SER A 45 -2.81 13.38 -2.38
CA SER A 45 -3.70 12.24 -2.21
C SER A 45 -4.31 12.27 -0.81
N ILE A 46 -5.37 11.48 -0.59
CA ILE A 46 -5.93 11.28 0.74
C ILE A 46 -4.92 10.68 1.73
N VAL A 47 -3.98 9.87 1.24
CA VAL A 47 -2.93 9.27 2.09
C VAL A 47 -2.09 10.35 2.75
N TYR A 48 -1.61 11.32 1.97
CA TYR A 48 -0.80 12.44 2.47
C TYR A 48 -1.57 13.36 3.43
N LYS A 49 -2.91 13.38 3.34
CA LYS A 49 -3.77 14.19 4.21
C LYS A 49 -4.07 13.50 5.55
N ALA A 50 -3.99 12.17 5.60
CA ALA A 50 -4.44 11.36 6.72
C ALA A 50 -3.28 10.79 7.57
N PHE A 51 -2.11 10.59 6.97
CA PHE A 51 -0.90 10.04 7.58
C PHE A 51 0.28 10.96 7.30
#